data_AF-A0AAD0UA84-F1
#
_entry.id   AF-A0AAD0UA84-F1
#
_cell.length_a   1.000
_cell.length_b   1.000
_cell.length_c   1.000
_cell.angle_alpha   90.00
_cell.angle_beta   90.00
_cell.angle_gamma   90.00
#
_symmetry.space_group_name_H-M   'P 1'
#
loop_
_entity.id
_entity.type
_entity.pdbx_description
1 polymer ?
#
loop_
_entity_poly.entity_id
_entity_poly.type
_entity_poly.pdbx_seq_one_letter_code
_entity_poly.pdbx_strand_id
1 'polypeptide(L)'
;MTKMKSLVAKIAFAGVAAFAIQSPSYAFGLDGMSLEYGTGNSTQLARLGAQFNWGPNWNFWQSNGTHIGGYWDLSLANWRMNHYNKTNDSANLVDLGLTPVLRFQRDDGKGFYGEAGIGVHLFSKLYRNNDKVLSTAFQFGDHVGAGYVFSNGLDLGIRLQHFSNGGIKEPNGGVNFAVARVAYKF
;
A
#
# COMPACT_ATOMS: atom_id res chain seq x y z
N MET A 1 -10.47 -11.85 -24.69
CA MET A 1 -9.95 -12.05 -23.32
C MET A 1 -10.12 -10.83 -22.39
N THR A 2 -11.04 -9.90 -22.71
CA THR A 2 -11.18 -8.59 -22.03
C THR A 2 -12.24 -8.59 -20.91
N LYS A 3 -13.24 -9.48 -21.00
CA LYS A 3 -14.35 -9.57 -20.02
C LYS A 3 -13.93 -10.15 -18.65
N MET A 4 -12.93 -11.03 -18.61
CA MET A 4 -12.51 -11.72 -17.38
C MET A 4 -11.72 -10.81 -16.43
N LYS A 5 -10.94 -9.85 -16.97
CA LYS A 5 -10.20 -8.85 -16.19
C LYS A 5 -11.13 -7.85 -15.49
N SER A 6 -12.22 -7.48 -16.14
CA SER A 6 -13.30 -6.64 -15.58
C SER A 6 -14.04 -7.35 -14.43
N LEU A 7 -14.18 -8.67 -14.50
CA LEU A 7 -14.90 -9.43 -13.48
C LEU A 7 -14.09 -9.58 -12.19
N VAL A 8 -12.79 -9.82 -12.29
CA VAL A 8 -11.87 -9.89 -11.13
C VAL A 8 -11.80 -8.56 -10.39
N ALA A 9 -11.75 -7.43 -11.10
CA ALA A 9 -11.76 -6.10 -10.49
C ALA A 9 -13.08 -5.79 -9.75
N LYS A 10 -14.23 -6.20 -10.31
CA LYS A 10 -15.55 -6.02 -9.67
C LYS A 10 -15.76 -6.95 -8.47
N ILE A 11 -15.26 -8.18 -8.53
CA ILE A 11 -15.31 -9.13 -7.42
C ILE A 11 -14.36 -8.71 -6.29
N ALA A 12 -13.18 -8.16 -6.60
CA ALA A 12 -12.27 -7.61 -5.60
C ALA A 12 -12.86 -6.39 -4.88
N PHE A 13 -13.55 -5.49 -5.60
CA PHE A 13 -14.21 -4.31 -5.00
C PHE A 13 -15.40 -4.67 -4.11
N ALA A 14 -16.24 -5.62 -4.52
CA ALA A 14 -17.39 -6.04 -3.71
C ALA A 14 -16.99 -6.93 -2.53
N GLY A 15 -15.96 -7.78 -2.71
CA GLY A 15 -15.49 -8.70 -1.68
C GLY A 15 -14.87 -7.99 -0.47
N VAL A 16 -14.03 -6.97 -0.68
CA VAL A 16 -13.39 -6.22 0.42
C VAL A 16 -14.41 -5.39 1.20
N ALA A 17 -15.37 -4.75 0.51
CA ALA A 17 -16.45 -4.04 1.18
C ALA A 17 -17.33 -5.00 2.02
N ALA A 18 -17.69 -6.17 1.48
CA ALA A 18 -18.50 -7.15 2.19
C ALA A 18 -17.77 -7.84 3.36
N PHE A 19 -16.46 -8.12 3.23
CA PHE A 19 -15.66 -8.72 4.31
C PHE A 19 -15.34 -7.71 5.43
N ALA A 20 -15.09 -6.44 5.09
CA ALA A 20 -14.84 -5.39 6.06
C ALA A 20 -16.09 -5.05 6.89
N ILE A 21 -17.29 -5.17 6.33
CA ILE A 21 -18.55 -4.91 7.05
C ILE A 21 -18.88 -6.01 8.09
N GLN A 22 -18.31 -7.22 7.96
CA GLN A 22 -18.66 -8.39 8.81
C GLN A 22 -17.56 -8.84 9.77
N SER A 23 -16.36 -8.24 9.74
CA SER A 23 -15.26 -8.66 10.61
C SER A 23 -15.48 -8.11 12.03
N PRO A 24 -15.55 -8.95 13.08
CA PRO A 24 -15.53 -8.45 14.46
C PRO A 24 -14.15 -7.82 14.72
N SER A 25 -14.10 -6.48 14.69
CA SER A 25 -12.91 -5.63 14.86
C SER A 25 -12.23 -5.73 16.24
N TYR A 26 -12.68 -6.62 17.13
CA TYR A 26 -12.34 -6.58 18.55
C TYR A 26 -11.25 -7.56 19.01
N ALA A 27 -10.85 -8.56 18.20
CA ALA A 27 -9.92 -9.60 18.68
C ALA A 27 -8.43 -9.34 18.38
N PHE A 28 -8.11 -8.53 17.35
CA PHE A 28 -6.73 -8.38 16.86
C PHE A 28 -6.25 -6.92 16.67
N GLY A 29 -7.04 -5.93 17.09
CA GLY A 29 -6.68 -4.51 16.91
C GLY A 29 -6.65 -4.04 15.46
N LEU A 30 -7.43 -4.68 14.58
CA LEU A 30 -7.55 -4.29 13.18
C LEU A 30 -8.44 -3.05 13.08
N ASP A 31 -7.86 -1.92 12.69
CA ASP A 31 -8.52 -0.61 12.61
C ASP A 31 -8.94 -0.21 11.19
N GLY A 32 -8.44 -0.92 10.17
CA GLY A 32 -8.88 -0.67 8.81
C GLY A 32 -8.33 -1.64 7.77
N MET A 33 -8.91 -1.58 6.58
CA MET A 33 -8.47 -2.33 5.42
C MET A 33 -8.33 -1.41 4.21
N SER A 34 -7.37 -1.70 3.32
CA SER A 34 -7.21 -0.98 2.05
C SER A 34 -7.16 -1.90 0.84
N LEU A 35 -7.62 -1.35 -0.29
CA LEU A 35 -7.37 -1.84 -1.64
C LEU A 35 -6.64 -0.73 -2.41
N GLU A 36 -5.54 -1.10 -3.02
CA GLU A 36 -4.63 -0.20 -3.70
C GLU A 36 -4.34 -0.67 -5.12
N TYR A 37 -4.26 0.27 -6.05
CA TYR A 37 -3.84 0.02 -7.42
C TYR A 37 -2.80 1.06 -7.83
N GLY A 38 -1.66 0.59 -8.33
CA GLY A 38 -0.55 1.44 -8.73
C GLY A 38 0.00 1.12 -10.10
N THR A 39 0.62 2.12 -10.72
CA THR A 39 1.32 1.97 -12.00
C THR A 39 2.63 2.73 -11.99
N GLY A 40 3.66 2.16 -12.61
CA GLY A 40 4.97 2.78 -12.78
C GLY A 40 5.99 1.77 -13.29
N ASN A 41 7.07 2.24 -13.93
CA ASN A 41 8.14 1.39 -14.46
C ASN A 41 7.63 0.17 -15.27
N SER A 42 6.64 0.39 -16.15
CA SER A 42 5.98 -0.65 -16.94
C SER A 42 5.47 -1.85 -16.11
N THR A 43 5.10 -1.59 -14.87
CA THR A 43 4.60 -2.53 -13.88
C THR A 43 3.27 -2.01 -13.32
N GLN A 44 2.32 -2.91 -13.10
CA GLN A 44 1.09 -2.61 -12.37
C GLN A 44 1.13 -3.31 -11.02
N LEU A 45 0.59 -2.67 -9.99
CA LEU A 45 0.53 -3.17 -8.62
C LEU A 45 -0.92 -3.21 -8.18
N ALA A 46 -1.37 -4.33 -7.63
CA ALA A 46 -2.63 -4.44 -6.90
C ALA A 46 -2.32 -4.93 -5.49
N ARG A 47 -2.79 -4.23 -4.46
CA ARG A 47 -2.41 -4.50 -3.06
C ARG A 47 -3.63 -4.48 -2.15
N LEU A 48 -3.64 -5.41 -1.19
CA LEU A 48 -4.52 -5.40 -0.04
C LEU A 48 -3.70 -5.03 1.19
N GLY A 49 -4.26 -4.21 2.07
CA GLY A 49 -3.64 -3.76 3.32
C GLY A 49 -4.55 -3.99 4.53
N ALA A 50 -3.95 -4.35 5.65
CA ALA A 50 -4.56 -4.43 6.97
C ALA A 50 -3.84 -3.45 7.91
N GLN A 51 -4.60 -2.59 8.59
CA GLN A 51 -4.07 -1.43 9.31
C GLN A 51 -4.35 -1.52 10.80
N PHE A 52 -3.33 -1.22 11.59
CA PHE A 52 -3.34 -1.30 13.05
C PHE A 52 -2.76 0.00 13.61
N ASN A 53 -3.61 0.85 14.16
CA ASN A 53 -3.22 2.12 14.74
C ASN A 53 -2.30 1.87 15.95
N TRP A 54 -1.32 2.76 16.16
CA TRP A 54 -0.42 2.67 17.31
C TRP A 54 -1.10 2.97 18.66
N GLY A 55 -2.38 3.32 18.64
CA GLY A 55 -3.21 3.60 19.80
C GLY A 55 -3.34 5.09 20.12
N PRO A 56 -4.31 5.47 20.96
CA PRO A 56 -4.67 6.87 21.21
C PRO A 56 -3.61 7.67 21.98
N ASN A 57 -2.66 6.99 22.64
CA ASN A 57 -1.59 7.63 23.40
C ASN A 57 -0.36 7.97 22.53
N TRP A 58 -0.37 7.56 21.25
CA TRP A 58 0.75 7.75 20.33
C TRP A 58 0.56 8.97 19.42
N ASN A 59 0.22 10.10 20.05
CA ASN A 59 -0.01 11.37 19.37
C ASN A 59 1.15 12.33 19.65
N PHE A 60 1.80 12.77 18.57
CA PHE A 60 2.90 13.71 18.58
C PHE A 60 2.43 15.05 18.02
N TRP A 61 3.01 16.15 18.51
CA TRP A 61 2.80 17.49 17.95
C TRP A 61 1.32 17.91 17.87
N GLN A 62 0.53 17.51 18.88
CA GLN A 62 -0.88 17.85 18.92
C GLN A 62 -1.07 19.36 19.12
N SER A 63 -1.71 20.01 18.15
CA SER A 63 -1.97 21.43 18.14
C SER A 63 -3.14 21.77 17.21
N ASN A 64 -3.96 22.75 17.58
CA ASN A 64 -5.05 23.29 16.74
C ASN A 64 -6.02 22.23 16.17
N GLY A 65 -6.31 21.16 16.93
CA GLY A 65 -7.20 20.09 16.49
C GLY A 65 -6.58 19.10 15.51
N THR A 66 -5.25 19.05 15.42
CA THR A 66 -4.48 18.09 14.61
C THR A 66 -3.36 17.46 15.43
N HIS A 67 -2.92 16.28 15.02
CA HIS A 67 -1.77 15.56 15.59
C HIS A 67 -1.06 14.74 14.52
N ILE A 68 0.15 14.28 14.84
CA ILE A 68 0.85 13.21 14.14
C ILE A 68 0.61 11.92 14.92
N GLY A 69 -0.16 11.01 14.33
CA GLY A 69 -0.31 9.65 14.81
C GLY A 69 0.44 8.69 13.90
N GLY A 70 0.07 7.41 13.99
CA GLY A 70 0.52 6.44 13.00
C GLY A 70 -0.11 5.07 13.16
N TYR A 71 0.23 4.21 12.21
CA TYR A 71 -0.31 2.87 12.12
C TYR A 71 0.70 1.92 11.46
N TRP A 72 0.58 0.63 11.76
CA TRP A 72 1.21 -0.44 11.00
C TRP A 72 0.32 -0.81 9.82
N ASP A 73 0.92 -0.93 8.63
CA ASP A 73 0.27 -1.42 7.41
C ASP A 73 0.91 -2.76 7.03
N LEU A 74 0.18 -3.85 7.25
CA LEU A 74 0.53 -5.18 6.75
C LEU A 74 -0.10 -5.34 5.37
N SER A 75 0.71 -5.62 4.35
CA SER A 75 0.25 -5.61 2.96
C SER A 75 0.62 -6.89 2.21
N LEU A 76 -0.27 -7.29 1.31
CA LEU A 76 -0.05 -8.34 0.33
C LEU A 76 -0.35 -7.78 -1.06
N ALA A 77 0.62 -7.81 -1.95
CA ALA A 77 0.51 -7.25 -3.28
C ALA A 77 0.86 -8.25 -4.38
N ASN A 78 0.21 -8.08 -5.53
CA ASN A 78 0.57 -8.72 -6.78
C ASN A 78 1.02 -7.66 -7.79
N TRP A 79 2.20 -7.86 -8.35
CA TRP A 79 2.82 -6.99 -9.32
C TRP A 79 2.80 -7.67 -10.68
N ARG A 80 2.23 -7.01 -11.68
CA ARG A 80 2.27 -7.45 -13.08
C ARG A 80 3.32 -6.66 -13.84
N MET A 81 4.45 -7.32 -14.07
CA MET A 81 5.57 -6.82 -14.89
C MET A 81 5.22 -7.08 -16.35
N ASN A 82 5.22 -6.05 -17.20
CA ASN A 82 4.79 -6.19 -18.61
C ASN A 82 5.94 -6.36 -19.62
N HIS A 83 7.18 -6.23 -19.19
CA HIS A 83 8.39 -6.39 -19.99
C HIS A 83 9.43 -7.24 -19.23
N TYR A 84 9.03 -8.43 -18.79
CA TYR A 84 9.84 -9.27 -17.93
C TYR A 84 11.16 -9.66 -18.64
N ASN A 85 12.30 -9.51 -17.97
CA ASN A 85 13.62 -9.80 -18.55
C ASN A 85 13.88 -9.15 -19.94
N LYS A 86 13.38 -7.92 -20.17
CA LYS A 86 13.52 -7.18 -21.45
C LYS A 86 12.84 -7.87 -22.65
N THR A 87 11.87 -8.75 -22.41
CA THR A 87 11.00 -9.30 -23.47
C THR A 87 9.67 -8.54 -23.51
N ASN A 88 8.79 -8.89 -24.45
CA ASN A 88 7.39 -8.42 -24.47
C ASN A 88 6.47 -9.30 -23.60
N ASP A 89 7.03 -10.20 -22.79
CA ASP A 89 6.27 -11.09 -21.95
C ASP A 89 5.94 -10.44 -20.60
N SER A 90 4.81 -10.86 -20.03
CA SER A 90 4.43 -10.47 -18.68
C SER A 90 4.74 -11.54 -17.65
N ALA A 91 5.14 -11.13 -16.46
CA ALA A 91 5.30 -12.01 -15.30
C ALA A 91 4.70 -11.38 -14.04
N ASN A 92 4.23 -12.22 -13.13
CA ASN A 92 3.68 -11.77 -11.85
C ASN A 92 4.68 -11.96 -10.72
N LEU A 93 4.78 -11.01 -9.80
CA LEU A 93 5.57 -11.07 -8.56
C LEU A 93 4.62 -10.84 -7.38
N VAL A 94 4.83 -11.58 -6.28
CA VAL A 94 4.07 -11.39 -5.04
C VAL A 94 4.97 -10.67 -4.04
N ASP A 95 4.41 -9.74 -3.30
CA ASP A 95 5.09 -8.87 -2.34
C ASP A 95 4.33 -8.92 -1.02
N LEU A 96 5.01 -9.31 0.06
CA LEU A 96 4.53 -9.21 1.43
C LEU A 96 5.27 -8.06 2.12
N GLY A 97 4.54 -7.07 2.62
CA GLY A 97 5.12 -5.86 3.21
C GLY A 97 4.61 -5.58 4.62
N LEU A 98 5.48 -5.01 5.45
CA LEU A 98 5.10 -4.42 6.73
C LEU A 98 5.69 -3.01 6.81
N THR A 99 4.82 -2.01 6.96
CA THR A 99 5.23 -0.60 6.95
C THR A 99 4.71 0.14 8.19
N PRO A 100 5.58 0.75 9.02
CA PRO A 100 5.17 1.80 9.93
C PRO A 100 4.86 3.07 9.14
N VAL A 101 3.69 3.66 9.36
CA VAL A 101 3.23 4.87 8.68
C VAL A 101 2.94 5.96 9.70
N LEU A 102 3.63 7.08 9.57
CA LEU A 102 3.32 8.32 10.27
C LEU A 102 2.24 9.06 9.50
N ARG A 103 1.23 9.58 10.21
CA ARG A 103 0.12 10.32 9.59
C ARG A 103 -0.17 11.59 10.36
N PHE A 104 -0.08 12.72 9.67
CA PHE A 104 -0.60 14.00 10.14
C PHE A 104 -2.07 14.13 9.77
N GLN A 105 -2.92 14.31 10.77
CA GLN A 105 -4.38 14.29 10.61
C GLN A 105 -5.08 15.12 11.69
N ARG A 106 -6.38 15.33 11.53
CA ARG A 106 -7.23 15.91 12.57
C ARG A 106 -7.40 14.97 13.76
N ASP A 107 -7.69 15.53 14.93
CA ASP A 107 -7.89 14.79 16.18
C ASP A 107 -9.08 13.82 16.12
N ASP A 108 -10.10 14.14 15.32
CA ASP A 108 -11.23 13.25 15.04
C ASP A 108 -10.91 12.17 13.99
N GLY A 109 -9.70 12.17 13.41
CA GLY A 109 -9.26 11.24 12.37
C GLY A 109 -10.00 11.40 11.03
N LYS A 110 -10.78 12.47 10.86
CA LYS A 110 -11.56 12.76 9.65
C LYS A 110 -10.92 13.88 8.83
N GLY A 111 -11.35 14.03 7.59
CA GLY A 111 -10.88 15.08 6.70
C GLY A 111 -9.52 14.76 6.05
N PHE A 112 -8.82 15.81 5.64
CA PHE A 112 -7.53 15.68 4.95
C PHE A 112 -6.43 15.15 5.87
N TYR A 113 -5.53 14.36 5.30
CA TYR A 113 -4.31 13.91 5.96
C TYR A 113 -3.12 13.91 5.00
N GLY A 114 -1.92 13.96 5.57
CA GLY A 114 -0.67 13.62 4.91
C GLY A 114 0.01 12.48 5.64
N GLU A 115 0.68 11.59 4.91
CA GLU A 115 1.36 10.44 5.50
C GLU A 115 2.68 10.10 4.83
N ALA A 116 3.56 9.46 5.59
CA ALA A 116 4.82 8.92 5.10
C ALA A 116 5.17 7.64 5.86
N GLY A 117 5.78 6.68 5.18
CA GLY A 117 6.18 5.42 5.77
C GLY A 117 7.43 4.85 5.11
N ILE A 118 8.23 4.14 5.89
CA ILE A 118 9.41 3.40 5.42
C ILE A 118 9.27 1.98 5.95
N GLY A 119 8.95 1.05 5.05
CA GLY A 119 8.64 -0.33 5.38
C GLY A 119 9.66 -1.32 4.84
N VAL A 120 9.43 -2.57 5.20
CA VAL A 120 10.20 -3.72 4.72
C VAL A 120 9.29 -4.64 3.92
N HIS A 121 9.83 -5.19 2.84
CA HIS A 121 9.09 -5.97 1.87
C HIS A 121 9.87 -7.21 1.45
N LEU A 122 9.16 -8.31 1.23
CA LEU A 122 9.71 -9.57 0.76
C LEU A 122 9.01 -9.99 -0.54
N PHE A 123 9.78 -10.01 -1.62
CA PHE A 123 9.29 -10.43 -2.93
C PHE A 123 9.44 -11.93 -3.11
N SER A 124 8.46 -12.56 -3.76
CA SER A 124 8.49 -14.00 -4.06
C SER A 124 9.56 -14.40 -5.07
N LYS A 125 10.12 -13.42 -5.80
CA LYS A 125 11.27 -13.56 -6.69
C LYS A 125 11.92 -12.21 -6.96
N LEU A 126 13.11 -12.23 -7.54
CA LEU A 126 13.80 -11.01 -7.94
C LEU A 126 13.00 -10.24 -8.99
N TYR A 127 12.88 -8.93 -8.79
CA TYR A 127 12.28 -8.03 -9.76
C TYR A 127 13.23 -7.82 -10.93
N ARG A 128 12.74 -8.09 -12.14
CA ARG A 128 13.44 -7.87 -13.42
C ARG A 128 12.43 -7.51 -14.49
N ASN A 129 12.26 -6.22 -14.75
CA ASN A 129 11.29 -5.73 -15.72
C ASN A 129 11.85 -4.52 -16.44
N ASN A 130 11.71 -4.52 -17.76
CA ASN A 130 12.36 -3.55 -18.63
C ASN A 130 13.88 -3.50 -18.36
N ASP A 131 14.43 -2.32 -18.19
CA ASP A 131 15.81 -2.01 -17.84
C ASP A 131 16.10 -2.02 -16.32
N LYS A 132 15.09 -2.28 -15.48
CA LYS A 132 15.20 -2.24 -14.02
C LYS A 132 15.34 -3.62 -13.42
N VAL A 133 16.29 -3.74 -12.49
CA VAL A 133 16.56 -4.95 -11.71
C VAL A 133 16.69 -4.58 -10.25
N LEU A 134 16.10 -5.40 -9.36
CA LEU A 134 16.38 -5.38 -7.93
C LEU A 134 17.01 -6.72 -7.56
N SER A 135 18.28 -6.70 -7.14
CA SER A 135 19.11 -7.91 -6.97
C SER A 135 18.86 -8.70 -5.68
N THR A 136 17.84 -8.33 -4.91
CA THR A 136 17.43 -9.00 -3.67
C THR A 136 15.92 -9.28 -3.67
N ALA A 137 15.49 -10.30 -2.95
CA ALA A 137 14.07 -10.51 -2.68
C ALA A 137 13.57 -9.54 -1.60
N PHE A 138 14.42 -9.25 -0.61
CA PHE A 138 14.18 -8.22 0.39
C PHE A 138 14.33 -6.82 -0.20
N GLN A 139 13.38 -5.93 0.07
CA GLN A 139 13.39 -4.53 -0.33
C GLN A 139 12.93 -3.64 0.83
N PHE A 140 13.42 -2.41 0.86
CA PHE A 140 12.73 -1.31 1.50
C PHE A 140 11.61 -0.82 0.58
N GLY A 141 10.48 -0.47 1.18
CA GLY A 141 9.35 0.13 0.51
C GLY A 141 8.94 1.40 1.24
N ASP A 142 9.24 2.55 0.65
CA ASP A 142 9.00 3.86 1.22
C ASP A 142 7.95 4.63 0.42
N HIS A 143 7.12 5.40 1.11
CA HIS A 143 6.08 6.19 0.47
C HIS A 143 5.82 7.51 1.16
N VAL A 144 5.29 8.44 0.37
CA VAL A 144 4.60 9.64 0.83
C VAL A 144 3.21 9.66 0.21
N GLY A 145 2.22 10.13 0.95
CA GLY A 145 0.84 10.11 0.52
C GLY A 145 0.00 11.23 1.12
N ALA A 146 -1.17 11.43 0.53
CA ALA A 146 -2.19 12.31 1.04
C ALA A 146 -3.57 11.73 0.72
N GLY A 147 -4.57 12.11 1.50
CA GLY A 147 -5.93 11.64 1.28
C GLY A 147 -6.96 12.36 2.12
N TYR A 148 -8.17 11.80 2.12
CA TYR A 148 -9.33 12.33 2.83
C TYR A 148 -10.15 11.19 3.43
N VAL A 149 -10.45 11.30 4.72
CA VAL A 149 -11.33 10.38 5.45
C VAL A 149 -12.71 11.01 5.63
N PHE A 150 -13.74 10.38 5.06
CA PHE A 150 -15.13 10.79 5.20
C PHE A 150 -15.69 10.38 6.57
N SER A 151 -16.74 11.06 7.01
CA SER A 151 -17.38 10.81 8.32
C SER A 151 -17.88 9.37 8.48
N ASN A 152 -18.22 8.69 7.38
CA ASN A 152 -18.64 7.29 7.36
C ASN A 152 -17.48 6.27 7.38
N GLY A 153 -16.22 6.71 7.54
CA GLY A 153 -15.06 5.83 7.61
C GLY A 153 -14.41 5.50 6.26
N LEU A 154 -15.01 5.88 5.13
CA LEU A 154 -14.36 5.76 3.82
C LEU A 154 -13.11 6.66 3.76
N ASP A 155 -11.99 6.12 3.33
CA ASP A 155 -10.70 6.82 3.18
C ASP A 155 -10.26 6.69 1.72
N LEU A 156 -10.10 7.82 1.03
CA LEU A 156 -9.57 7.89 -0.33
C LEU A 156 -8.21 8.57 -0.31
N GLY A 157 -7.22 7.98 -0.97
CA GLY A 157 -5.86 8.51 -0.96
C GLY A 157 -5.06 8.24 -2.22
N ILE A 158 -3.96 8.97 -2.35
CA ILE A 158 -2.93 8.77 -3.35
C ILE A 158 -1.56 8.65 -2.68
N ARG A 159 -0.66 7.85 -3.25
CA ARG A 159 0.71 7.67 -2.76
C ARG A 159 1.71 7.68 -3.91
N LEU A 160 2.89 8.23 -3.62
CA LEU A 160 4.10 7.95 -4.37
C LEU A 160 4.89 6.91 -3.57
N GLN A 161 5.16 5.77 -4.19
CA GLN A 161 5.80 4.63 -3.55
C GLN A 161 7.09 4.31 -4.30
N HIS A 162 8.17 4.15 -3.55
CA HIS A 162 9.48 3.71 -4.04
C HIS A 162 9.85 2.36 -3.42
N PHE A 163 10.58 1.55 -4.17
CA PHE A 163 11.17 0.29 -3.75
C PHE A 163 12.63 0.22 -4.16
N SER A 164 13.48 -0.13 -3.20
CA SER A 164 14.91 -0.42 -3.44
C SER A 164 15.48 -1.30 -2.34
N ASN A 165 16.69 -1.83 -2.54
CA ASN A 165 17.37 -2.63 -1.53
C ASN A 165 18.38 -1.85 -0.69
N GLY A 166 18.35 -0.50 -0.75
CA GLY A 166 19.27 0.35 0.00
C GLY A 166 20.76 0.14 -0.33
N GLY A 167 21.09 -0.45 -1.48
CA GLY A 167 22.47 -0.75 -1.87
C GLY A 167 23.03 -2.05 -1.28
N ILE A 168 22.20 -2.92 -0.71
CA ILE A 168 22.63 -4.24 -0.21
C ILE A 168 23.27 -5.07 -1.33
N LYS A 169 22.74 -4.99 -2.55
CA LYS A 169 23.31 -5.68 -3.72
C LYS A 169 22.96 -5.00 -5.03
N GLU A 170 23.98 -4.82 -5.87
CA GLU A 170 23.82 -4.29 -7.23
C GLU A 170 23.44 -5.37 -8.26
N PRO A 171 22.78 -5.03 -9.37
CA PRO A 171 22.12 -3.74 -9.62
C PRO A 171 20.90 -3.49 -8.70
N ASN A 172 20.73 -2.22 -8.30
CA ASN A 172 19.57 -1.71 -7.56
C ASN A 172 18.92 -0.56 -8.33
N GLY A 173 18.15 -0.87 -9.36
CA GLY A 173 17.61 0.13 -10.28
C GLY A 173 16.54 1.05 -9.70
N GLY A 174 15.96 0.68 -8.55
CA GLY A 174 14.79 1.34 -7.96
C GLY A 174 13.51 1.17 -8.79
N VAL A 175 12.36 1.07 -8.13
CA VAL A 175 11.04 0.97 -8.80
C VAL A 175 10.07 1.93 -8.13
N ASN A 176 9.42 2.78 -8.92
CA ASN A 176 8.49 3.79 -8.43
C ASN A 176 7.07 3.50 -8.93
N PHE A 177 6.07 3.83 -8.11
CA PHE A 177 4.66 3.75 -8.45
C PHE A 177 3.94 5.03 -8.03
N ALA A 178 3.02 5.48 -8.88
CA ALA A 178 1.88 6.27 -8.43
C ALA A 178 0.75 5.29 -8.06
N VAL A 179 0.18 5.43 -6.87
CA VAL A 179 -0.80 4.51 -6.30
C VAL A 179 -2.06 5.26 -5.92
N ALA A 180 -3.22 4.73 -6.31
CA ALA A 180 -4.52 5.12 -5.79
C ALA A 180 -4.97 4.12 -4.72
N ARG A 181 -5.57 4.63 -3.65
CA ARG A 181 -5.98 3.87 -2.47
C ARG A 181 -7.44 4.14 -2.13
N VAL A 182 -8.16 3.07 -1.86
CA VAL A 182 -9.46 3.10 -1.18
C VAL A 182 -9.32 2.28 0.09
N ALA A 183 -9.71 2.84 1.21
CA ALA A 183 -9.67 2.17 2.50
C ALA A 183 -10.94 2.42 3.29
N TYR A 184 -11.18 1.57 4.27
CA TYR A 184 -12.23 1.74 5.24
C TYR A 184 -11.63 1.65 6.64
N LYS A 185 -11.94 2.65 7.47
CA LYS A 185 -11.57 2.72 8.88
C LYS A 185 -12.77 2.30 9.72
N PHE A 186 -12.56 1.36 10.63
CA PHE A 186 -13.59 0.81 11.52
C PHE A 186 -13.92 1.74 12.69
#